data_AF-A0A5M9MGB6-F1
#
_entry.id   AF-A0A5M9MGB6-F1
#
_cell.length_a   1.000
_cell.length_b   1.000
_cell.length_c   1.000
_cell.angle_alpha   90.00
_cell.angle_beta   90.00
_cell.angle_gamma   90.00
#
_symmetry.space_group_name_H-M   'P 1'
#
loop_
_entity.id
_entity.type
_entity.pdbx_description
1 polymer ?
#
loop_
_entity_poly.entity_id
_entity_poly.type
_entity_poly.pdbx_seq_one_letter_code
_entity_poly.pdbx_strand_id
1 'polypeptide(L)'
;MASDQDSPKLKVAVIGAGIAGLGAAIEFQRLPFADLQLYEQARELCEALTWIDTPQRHRHARALRSVLQQYLLKAVDQLKMRLSSRLTKMVELANGKLSFCFEDGYTDNVDLAVGADGVRSVVLHFAFPDHKISYTGTAAYRGLINTQEILNIQTF
;
A
#
# COMPACT_ATOMS: atom_id res chain seq x y z
N MET A 1 16.61 -30.61 23.96
CA MET A 1 16.27 -29.23 23.52
C MET A 1 16.22 -29.28 22.00
N ALA A 2 15.04 -29.59 21.44
CA ALA A 2 14.87 -29.63 19.98
C ALA A 2 14.81 -28.19 19.45
N SER A 3 15.66 -27.89 18.47
CA SER A 3 15.77 -26.60 17.82
C SER A 3 14.50 -26.26 17.03
N ASP A 4 13.83 -25.18 17.42
CA ASP A 4 12.59 -24.63 16.82
C ASP A 4 12.84 -23.90 15.47
N GLN A 5 13.77 -24.38 14.65
CA GLN A 5 14.34 -23.59 13.53
C GLN A 5 14.00 -24.09 12.13
N ASP A 6 13.07 -25.05 11.97
CA ASP A 6 12.81 -25.65 10.64
C ASP A 6 11.32 -25.85 10.30
N SER A 7 10.44 -25.10 10.97
CA SER A 7 9.03 -25.04 10.54
C SER A 7 8.94 -24.22 9.24
N PRO A 8 8.24 -24.71 8.19
CA PRO A 8 8.13 -23.98 6.94
C PRO A 8 7.46 -22.61 7.18
N LYS A 9 8.11 -21.54 6.72
CA LYS A 9 7.58 -20.19 6.85
C LYS A 9 6.37 -20.00 5.95
N LEU A 10 5.37 -19.30 6.45
CA LEU A 10 4.19 -18.89 5.70
C LEU A 10 4.60 -17.79 4.71
N LYS A 11 4.48 -18.05 3.40
CA LYS A 11 4.80 -17.06 2.39
C LYS A 11 3.64 -16.08 2.22
N VAL A 12 3.85 -14.84 2.64
CA VAL A 12 2.84 -13.78 2.65
C VAL A 12 3.18 -12.75 1.59
N ALA A 13 2.22 -12.39 0.75
CA ALA A 13 2.36 -11.25 -0.14
C ALA A 13 1.41 -10.11 0.21
N VAL A 14 1.97 -8.91 0.27
CA VAL A 14 1.20 -7.66 0.36
C VAL A 14 1.20 -7.00 -1.01
N ILE A 15 0.02 -6.69 -1.54
CA ILE A 15 -0.13 -6.03 -2.85
C ILE A 15 -0.50 -4.57 -2.61
N GLY A 16 0.39 -3.66 -3.00
CA GLY A 16 0.28 -2.21 -2.85
C GLY A 16 1.11 -1.66 -1.68
N ALA A 17 2.01 -0.73 -1.97
CA ALA A 17 2.86 -0.03 -1.00
C ALA A 17 2.28 1.35 -0.63
N GLY A 18 0.95 1.45 -0.52
CA GLY A 18 0.29 2.57 0.14
C GLY A 18 0.47 2.54 1.66
N ILE A 19 -0.16 3.50 2.37
CA ILE A 19 -0.07 3.58 3.84
C ILE A 19 -0.46 2.26 4.53
N ALA A 20 -1.57 1.65 4.12
CA ALA A 20 -2.06 0.40 4.70
C ALA A 20 -1.11 -0.78 4.41
N GLY A 21 -0.63 -0.91 3.18
CA GLY A 21 0.26 -2.01 2.80
C GLY A 21 1.64 -1.91 3.43
N LEU A 22 2.22 -0.71 3.52
CA LEU A 22 3.47 -0.50 4.26
C LEU A 22 3.27 -0.77 5.76
N GLY A 23 2.14 -0.37 6.34
CA GLY A 23 1.81 -0.71 7.72
C GLY A 23 1.73 -2.22 7.96
N ALA A 24 1.03 -2.95 7.08
CA ALA A 24 0.97 -4.41 7.13
C ALA A 24 2.36 -5.04 6.99
N ALA A 25 3.17 -4.56 6.05
CA ALA A 25 4.53 -5.03 5.83
C ALA A 25 5.41 -4.88 7.09
N ILE A 26 5.34 -3.75 7.78
CA ILE A 26 6.08 -3.52 9.04
C ILE A 26 5.76 -4.58 10.08
N GLU A 27 4.49 -4.94 10.24
CA GLU A 27 4.09 -5.94 11.23
C GLU A 27 4.45 -7.36 10.79
N PHE A 28 4.24 -7.74 9.52
CA PHE A 28 4.61 -9.08 9.03
C PHE A 28 6.11 -9.35 9.13
N GLN A 29 6.97 -8.35 8.93
CA GLN A 29 8.43 -8.51 9.09
C GLN A 29 8.85 -8.89 10.52
N ARG A 30 8.04 -8.58 11.53
CA ARG A 30 8.33 -8.92 12.92
C ARG A 30 7.96 -10.36 13.27
N LEU A 31 7.23 -11.05 12.39
CA LEU A 31 6.74 -12.40 12.65
C LEU A 31 7.77 -13.42 12.15
N PRO A 32 8.42 -14.20 13.04
CA PRO A 32 9.51 -15.09 12.65
C PRO A 32 9.07 -16.23 11.71
N PHE A 33 7.78 -16.56 11.73
CA PHE A 33 7.16 -17.58 10.90
C PHE A 33 6.66 -17.07 9.54
N ALA A 34 6.73 -15.77 9.26
CA ALA A 34 6.28 -15.20 7.98
C ALA A 34 7.47 -14.89 7.07
N ASP A 35 7.36 -15.25 5.79
CA ASP A 35 8.23 -14.78 4.72
C ASP A 35 7.45 -13.77 3.87
N LEU A 36 7.69 -12.49 4.11
CA LEU A 36 6.98 -11.40 3.46
C LEU A 36 7.59 -11.05 2.09
N GLN A 37 6.74 -10.81 1.11
CA GLN A 37 7.07 -10.08 -0.11
C GLN A 37 6.04 -8.96 -0.37
N LEU A 38 6.51 -7.74 -0.59
CA LEU A 38 5.69 -6.57 -0.91
C LEU A 38 5.81 -6.24 -2.40
N TYR A 39 4.68 -6.02 -3.05
CA TYR A 39 4.61 -5.67 -4.48
C TYR A 39 3.95 -4.30 -4.66
N GLU A 40 4.51 -3.46 -5.52
CA GLU A 40 3.96 -2.15 -5.86
C GLU A 40 3.99 -1.92 -7.37
N GLN A 41 2.87 -1.44 -7.92
CA GLN A 41 2.73 -1.17 -9.36
C GLN A 41 3.56 0.03 -9.83
N ALA A 42 3.81 1.01 -8.97
CA ALA A 42 4.58 2.19 -9.31
C ALA A 42 6.07 1.86 -9.50
N ARG A 43 6.73 2.60 -10.40
CA ARG A 43 8.19 2.49 -10.63
C ARG A 43 8.99 3.04 -9.46
N GLU A 44 8.42 4.04 -8.79
CA GLU A 44 8.96 4.71 -7.62
C GLU A 44 7.78 5.13 -6.73
N LEU A 45 8.04 5.21 -5.43
CA LEU A 45 7.08 5.75 -4.49
C LEU A 45 7.23 7.28 -4.43
N CYS A 46 6.11 7.99 -4.25
CA CYS A 46 6.10 9.44 -4.28
C CYS A 46 7.19 10.06 -3.39
N GLU A 47 7.97 10.95 -3.97
CA GLU A 47 8.87 11.82 -3.20
C GLU A 47 8.05 12.74 -2.30
N ALA A 48 8.40 12.80 -1.01
CA ALA A 48 7.80 13.74 -0.09
C ALA A 48 8.41 15.10 -0.34
N LEU A 49 7.55 16.07 -0.58
CA LEU A 49 7.90 17.46 -0.48
C LEU A 49 8.21 17.76 0.98
N THR A 50 9.38 18.35 1.26
CA THR A 50 9.78 18.80 2.59
C THR A 50 9.04 20.10 2.95
N TRP A 51 7.72 20.03 3.12
CA TRP A 51 6.94 21.13 3.69
C TRP A 51 6.75 20.89 5.18
N ILE A 52 7.63 21.49 5.98
CA ILE A 52 7.51 21.49 7.44
C ILE A 52 7.15 22.90 7.88
N ASP A 53 5.84 23.20 7.87
CA ASP A 53 5.26 24.11 8.86
C ASP A 53 3.79 23.73 9.12
N THR A 54 3.58 22.65 9.87
CA THR A 54 2.24 22.32 10.38
C THR A 54 2.04 23.05 11.70
N PRO A 55 1.04 23.95 11.81
CA PRO A 55 0.78 24.67 13.06
C PRO A 55 0.56 23.69 14.21
N GLN A 56 1.05 24.01 15.41
CA GLN A 56 1.11 23.11 16.56
C GLN A 56 -0.22 22.39 16.86
N ARG A 57 -1.34 23.11 16.73
CA ARG A 57 -2.71 22.59 16.92
C ARG A 57 -3.14 21.52 15.91
N HIS A 58 -2.51 21.44 14.73
CA HIS A 58 -2.83 20.48 13.68
C HIS A 58 -1.86 19.28 13.63
N ARG A 59 -0.80 19.27 14.46
CA ARG A 59 0.21 18.21 14.49
C ARG A 59 -0.35 16.82 14.82
N HIS A 60 -1.47 16.75 15.54
CA HIS A 60 -2.07 15.49 15.97
C HIS A 60 -3.14 14.92 15.02
N ALA A 61 -3.50 15.63 13.94
CA ALA A 61 -4.70 15.28 13.15
C ALA A 61 -4.50 15.22 11.63
N ARG A 62 -3.37 15.69 11.10
CA ARG A 62 -3.12 15.70 9.66
C ARG A 62 -1.67 15.37 9.34
N ALA A 63 -1.47 14.40 8.46
CA ALA A 63 -0.19 14.13 7.83
C ALA A 63 -0.36 14.23 6.31
N LEU A 64 0.66 14.76 5.62
CA LEU A 64 0.75 14.63 4.18
C LEU A 64 0.95 13.16 3.85
N ARG A 65 0.13 12.62 2.93
CA ARG A 65 0.19 11.20 2.56
C ARG A 65 1.58 10.78 2.11
N SER A 66 2.23 11.55 1.24
CA SER A 66 3.57 11.26 0.73
C SER A 66 4.61 11.24 1.86
N VAL A 67 4.56 12.21 2.77
CA VAL A 67 5.43 12.25 3.95
C VAL A 67 5.24 10.99 4.80
N LEU A 68 4.01 10.66 5.19
CA LEU A 68 3.75 9.46 6.00
C LEU A 68 4.19 8.18 5.28
N GLN A 69 3.88 8.06 3.99
CA GLN A 69 4.28 6.92 3.16
C GLN A 69 5.80 6.73 3.17
N GLN A 70 6.56 7.82 3.04
CA GLN A 70 8.02 7.74 3.09
C GLN A 70 8.56 7.33 4.47
N TYR A 71 7.96 7.82 5.56
CA TYR A 71 8.39 7.41 6.90
C TYR A 71 8.12 5.93 7.14
N LEU A 72 6.97 5.41 6.68
CA LEU A 72 6.67 3.98 6.75
C LEU A 72 7.61 3.17 5.86
N LEU A 73 7.92 3.67 4.66
CA LEU A 73 8.83 3.01 3.73
C LEU A 73 10.22 2.80 4.35
N LYS A 74 10.74 3.77 5.10
CA LYS A 74 12.01 3.65 5.82
C LYS A 74 12.04 2.53 6.87
N ALA A 75 10.87 2.09 7.35
CA ALA A 75 10.74 1.01 8.32
C ALA A 75 10.49 -0.37 7.66
N VAL A 76 10.42 -0.44 6.33
CA VAL A 76 10.26 -1.68 5.57
C VAL A 76 11.59 -2.10 4.96
N ASP A 77 11.90 -3.39 5.06
CA ASP A 77 13.00 -4.02 4.34
C ASP A 77 12.78 -3.92 2.83
N GLN A 78 13.60 -3.09 2.20
CA GLN A 78 13.52 -2.83 0.77
C GLN A 78 13.90 -4.06 -0.08
N LEU A 79 14.64 -5.03 0.48
CA LEU A 79 15.00 -6.26 -0.22
C LEU A 79 13.79 -7.19 -0.42
N LYS A 80 12.78 -7.05 0.43
CA LYS A 80 11.50 -7.76 0.34
C LYS A 80 10.46 -7.00 -0.49
N MET A 81 10.87 -5.96 -1.21
CA MET A 81 9.99 -5.15 -2.04
C MET A 81 10.29 -5.32 -3.52
N ARG A 82 9.24 -5.43 -4.34
CA ARG A 82 9.33 -5.40 -5.79
C ARG A 82 8.46 -4.29 -6.36
N LEU A 83 9.10 -3.28 -6.96
CA LEU A 83 8.43 -2.19 -7.67
C LEU A 83 8.04 -2.63 -9.09
N SER A 84 7.33 -1.76 -9.83
CA SER A 84 6.82 -2.04 -11.19
C SER A 84 6.04 -3.36 -11.31
N SER A 85 5.43 -3.79 -10.20
CA SER A 85 4.76 -5.07 -10.05
C SER A 85 3.25 -4.87 -10.01
N ARG A 86 2.68 -4.51 -11.16
CA ARG A 86 1.22 -4.46 -11.32
C ARG A 86 0.68 -5.89 -11.35
N LEU A 87 -0.01 -6.29 -10.30
CA LEU A 87 -0.79 -7.53 -10.30
C LEU A 87 -1.93 -7.39 -11.31
N THR A 88 -2.07 -8.36 -12.21
CA THR A 88 -3.13 -8.38 -13.24
C THR A 88 -4.12 -9.51 -13.01
N LYS A 89 -3.68 -10.62 -12.40
CA LYS A 89 -4.51 -11.78 -12.15
C LYS A 89 -4.06 -12.55 -10.91
N MET A 90 -5.04 -13.14 -10.24
CA MET A 90 -4.85 -14.09 -9.14
C MET A 90 -5.71 -15.33 -9.38
N VAL A 91 -5.20 -16.50 -9.03
CA VAL A 91 -5.95 -17.77 -9.04
C VAL A 91 -5.59 -18.60 -7.82
N GLU A 92 -6.55 -19.37 -7.31
CA GLU A 92 -6.27 -20.42 -6.34
C GLU A 92 -5.84 -21.69 -7.07
N LEU A 93 -4.75 -22.29 -6.63
CA LEU A 93 -4.21 -23.53 -7.15
C LEU A 93 -4.81 -24.74 -6.43
N ALA A 94 -4.74 -25.92 -7.05
CA ALA A 94 -5.27 -27.16 -6.48
C ALA A 94 -4.64 -27.55 -5.12
N ASN A 95 -3.47 -26.99 -4.79
CA ASN A 95 -2.79 -27.20 -3.51
C ASN A 95 -3.16 -26.16 -2.43
N GLY A 96 -4.15 -25.29 -2.70
CA GLY A 96 -4.61 -24.24 -1.79
C GLY A 96 -3.75 -22.97 -1.78
N LYS A 97 -2.67 -22.91 -2.57
CA LYS A 97 -1.86 -21.69 -2.70
C LYS A 97 -2.48 -20.71 -3.70
N LEU A 98 -2.10 -19.45 -3.59
CA LEU A 98 -2.49 -18.41 -4.54
C LEU A 98 -1.37 -18.20 -5.55
N SER A 99 -1.70 -18.18 -6.84
CA SER A 99 -0.78 -17.86 -7.92
C SER A 99 -1.09 -16.48 -8.50
N PHE A 100 -0.04 -15.66 -8.62
CA PHE A 100 -0.10 -14.28 -9.07
C PHE A 100 0.49 -14.17 -10.47
N CYS A 101 -0.14 -13.35 -11.31
CA CYS A 101 0.42 -12.93 -12.58
C CYS A 101 0.57 -11.40 -12.58
N PHE A 102 1.77 -10.94 -12.93
CA PHE A 102 2.11 -9.54 -13.03
C PHE A 102 2.19 -9.08 -14.49
N GLU A 103 2.04 -7.78 -14.71
CA GLU A 103 2.03 -7.16 -16.05
C GLU A 103 3.34 -7.39 -16.83
N ASP A 104 4.47 -7.51 -16.13
CA ASP A 104 5.79 -7.78 -16.70
C ASP A 104 6.02 -9.27 -17.02
N GLY A 105 5.00 -10.12 -16.83
CA GLY A 105 5.07 -11.57 -17.04
C GLY A 105 5.67 -12.34 -15.86
N TYR A 106 6.11 -11.66 -14.80
CA TYR A 106 6.53 -12.33 -13.57
C TYR A 106 5.32 -13.06 -12.94
N THR A 107 5.61 -14.18 -12.30
CA THR A 107 4.61 -14.96 -11.55
C THR A 107 5.16 -15.32 -10.20
N ASP A 108 4.29 -15.35 -9.19
CA ASP A 108 4.68 -15.87 -7.88
C ASP A 108 3.56 -16.69 -7.23
N ASN A 109 3.94 -17.64 -6.39
CA ASN A 109 3.01 -18.46 -5.61
C ASN A 109 3.18 -18.17 -4.12
N VAL A 110 2.08 -17.96 -3.41
CA VAL A 110 2.05 -17.57 -2.00
C VAL A 110 0.99 -18.33 -1.22
N ASP A 111 1.14 -18.37 0.10
CA ASP A 111 0.19 -19.02 1.00
C ASP A 111 -0.89 -18.03 1.49
N LEU A 112 -0.56 -16.74 1.59
CA LEU A 112 -1.47 -15.68 2.01
C LEU A 112 -1.29 -14.41 1.17
N ALA A 113 -2.40 -13.79 0.77
CA ALA A 113 -2.42 -12.50 0.09
C ALA A 113 -3.09 -11.43 0.97
N VAL A 114 -2.49 -10.25 1.05
CA VAL A 114 -3.04 -9.06 1.70
C VAL A 114 -3.30 -8.01 0.63
N GLY A 115 -4.58 -7.72 0.38
CA GLY A 115 -5.00 -6.69 -0.58
C GLY A 115 -4.88 -5.29 0.02
N ALA A 116 -3.89 -4.53 -0.42
CA ALA A 116 -3.66 -3.12 -0.07
C ALA A 116 -3.50 -2.23 -1.32
N ASP A 117 -4.06 -2.67 -2.44
CA ASP A 117 -3.91 -2.16 -3.80
C ASP A 117 -4.96 -1.10 -4.20
N GLY A 118 -5.59 -0.51 -3.19
CA GLY A 118 -6.44 0.67 -3.34
C GLY A 118 -7.84 0.37 -3.88
N VAL A 119 -8.53 1.42 -4.32
CA VAL A 119 -9.98 1.33 -4.64
C VAL A 119 -10.26 0.40 -5.83
N ARG A 120 -9.32 0.25 -6.77
CA ARG A 120 -9.44 -0.63 -7.96
C ARG A 120 -8.70 -1.96 -7.74
N SER A 121 -8.84 -2.51 -6.54
CA SER A 121 -8.09 -3.68 -6.08
C SER A 121 -8.41 -4.94 -6.91
N VAL A 122 -7.36 -5.61 -7.39
CA VAL A 122 -7.43 -6.93 -8.02
C VAL A 122 -7.69 -8.00 -6.96
N VAL A 123 -7.09 -7.85 -5.78
CA VAL A 123 -7.27 -8.78 -4.67
C VAL A 123 -8.72 -8.78 -4.16
N LEU A 124 -9.34 -7.60 -4.04
CA LEU A 124 -10.74 -7.45 -3.64
C LEU A 124 -11.68 -8.09 -4.68
N HIS A 125 -11.44 -7.86 -5.97
CA HIS A 125 -12.25 -8.46 -7.02
C HIS A 125 -12.12 -9.98 -7.06
N PHE A 126 -10.92 -10.53 -6.81
CA PHE A 126 -10.73 -11.97 -6.66
C PHE A 126 -11.53 -12.55 -5.49
N ALA A 127 -11.47 -11.91 -4.31
CA ALA A 127 -12.16 -12.39 -3.11
C ALA A 127 -13.69 -12.18 -3.17
N PHE A 128 -14.14 -11.11 -3.83
CA PHE A 128 -15.55 -10.73 -3.95
C PHE A 128 -15.87 -10.29 -5.40
N PRO A 129 -16.11 -11.25 -6.32
CA PRO A 129 -16.31 -10.96 -7.74
C PRO A 129 -17.47 -10.01 -8.05
N ASP A 130 -18.50 -10.02 -7.19
CA ASP A 130 -19.70 -9.18 -7.35
C ASP A 130 -19.51 -7.74 -6.83
N HIS A 131 -18.38 -7.42 -6.21
CA HIS A 131 -18.11 -6.08 -5.70
C HIS A 131 -17.95 -5.08 -6.85
N LYS A 132 -18.71 -3.97 -6.80
CA LYS A 132 -18.67 -2.91 -7.81
C LYS A 132 -18.38 -1.55 -7.18
N ILE A 133 -17.38 -0.87 -7.73
CA ILE A 133 -17.10 0.53 -7.41
C ILE A 133 -18.14 1.38 -8.14
N SER A 134 -18.79 2.30 -7.43
CA SER A 134 -19.78 3.21 -8.00
C SER A 134 -19.44 4.66 -7.68
N TYR A 135 -19.74 5.56 -8.61
CA TYR A 135 -19.64 6.98 -8.37
C TYR A 135 -20.67 7.42 -7.32
N THR A 136 -20.27 8.26 -6.37
CA THR A 136 -21.11 8.67 -5.24
C THR A 136 -22.02 9.87 -5.55
N GLY A 137 -21.98 10.40 -6.77
CA GLY A 137 -22.75 11.60 -7.16
C GLY A 137 -22.08 12.93 -6.77
N THR A 138 -20.92 12.90 -6.10
CA THR A 138 -20.25 14.10 -5.60
C THR A 138 -18.87 14.27 -6.22
N ALA A 139 -18.54 15.49 -6.63
CA ALA A 139 -17.20 15.91 -7.01
C ALA A 139 -16.73 17.03 -6.08
N ALA A 140 -15.42 17.09 -5.80
CA ALA A 140 -14.81 18.14 -4.99
C ALA A 140 -13.71 18.83 -5.79
N TYR A 141 -13.83 20.15 -5.96
CA TYR A 141 -12.78 20.98 -6.53
C TYR A 141 -11.77 21.34 -5.43
N ARG A 142 -10.49 21.17 -5.71
CA ARG A 142 -9.40 21.47 -4.77
C ARG A 142 -8.42 22.39 -5.46
N GLY A 143 -8.08 23.49 -4.80
CA GLY A 143 -7.11 24.47 -5.27
C GLY A 143 -6.28 24.99 -4.11
N LEU A 144 -5.16 25.62 -4.44
CA LEU A 144 -4.33 26.36 -3.50
C LEU A 144 -4.38 27.84 -3.91
N ILE A 145 -4.54 28.72 -2.94
CA ILE A 145 -4.50 30.17 -3.13
C ILE A 145 -3.54 30.72 -2.09
N ASN A 146 -2.75 31.73 -2.45
CA ASN A 146 -1.86 32.38 -1.49
C ASN A 146 -2.71 33.05 -0.39
N THR A 147 -2.29 32.92 0.86
CA THR A 147 -2.96 33.56 2.00
C THR A 147 -3.13 35.08 1.78
N GLN A 148 -2.13 35.76 1.21
CA GLN A 148 -2.20 37.20 0.93
C GLN A 148 -3.26 37.54 -0.12
N GLU A 149 -3.42 36.71 -1.15
CA GLU A 149 -4.46 36.88 -2.18
C GLU A 149 -5.85 36.67 -1.60
N ILE A 150 -6.03 35.66 -0.73
CA ILE A 150 -7.29 35.43 0.00
C ILE A 150 -7.69 36.65 0.82
N LEU A 151 -6.75 37.27 1.54
CA LEU A 151 -7.01 38.42 2.41
C LEU A 151 -7.43 39.68 1.62
N ASN A 152 -7.13 39.73 0.32
CA ASN A 152 -7.46 40.86 -0.56
C ASN A 152 -8.79 40.68 -1.31
N ILE A 153 -9.49 39.55 -1.13
CA ILE A 153 -10.82 39.35 -1.71
C ILE A 153 -11.81 40.25 -0.96
N GLN A 154 -12.31 41.28 -1.65
CA GLN A 154 -13.15 42.36 -1.08
C GLN A 154 -14.56 41.94 -0.64
N THR A 155 -14.82 40.66 -0.35
CA THR A 155 -16.19 40.15 -0.23
C THR A 155 -16.42 39.14 0.89
N PHE A 156 -15.67 39.25 2.00
CA PHE A 156 -16.01 38.57 3.26
C PHE A 156 -16.38 39.58 4.35
#